data_AF-A0A960NQE1-F1
#
_entry.id   AF-A0A960NQE1-F1
#
_cell.length_a   1.000
_cell.length_b   1.000
_cell.length_c   1.000
_cell.angle_alpha   90.00
_cell.angle_beta   90.00
_cell.angle_gamma   90.00
#
_symmetry.space_group_name_H-M   'P 1'
#
loop_
_entity.id
_entity.type
_entity.pdbx_description
1 polymer ?
#
loop_
_entity_poly.entity_id
_entity_poly.type
_entity_poly.pdbx_seq_one_letter_code
_entity_poly.pdbx_strand_id
1 'polypeptide(L)'
;MSSSHFLRVERDGKFGSKHYIVHVTDPRFSMELTPDRDAPDKIGKGVIKRICLPNSWAGDYSQTARLITAAQDFFARTMSEPGLKSHPRQLGL
;
A
#
# COMPACT_ATOMS: atom_id res chain seq x y z
N MET A 1 13.68 -1.72 9.10
CA MET A 1 13.52 -1.64 7.63
C MET A 1 12.85 -0.32 7.29
N SER A 2 13.55 0.53 6.55
CA SER A 2 13.18 1.92 6.25
C SER A 2 11.89 1.97 5.43
N SER A 3 10.87 2.63 5.96
CA SER A 3 9.59 2.96 5.29
C SER A 3 9.74 4.05 4.22
N SER A 4 10.95 4.55 3.97
CA SER A 4 11.19 5.79 3.20
C SER A 4 10.79 5.72 1.73
N HIS A 5 10.49 4.54 1.20
CA HIS A 5 10.11 4.33 -0.21
C HIS A 5 8.63 4.04 -0.41
N PHE A 6 7.84 3.92 0.68
CA PHE A 6 6.42 3.64 0.61
C PHE A 6 5.59 4.82 1.12
N LEU A 7 4.58 5.20 0.35
CA LEU A 7 3.58 6.19 0.75
C LEU A 7 2.23 5.50 0.88
N ARG A 8 1.53 5.75 1.98
CA ARG A 8 0.11 5.39 2.11
C ARG A 8 -0.74 6.60 1.74
N VAL A 9 -1.66 6.40 0.80
CA VAL A 9 -2.69 7.35 0.43
C VAL A 9 -4.04 6.75 0.79
N GLU A 10 -4.76 7.42 1.67
CA GLU A 10 -6.14 7.07 1.98
C GLU A 10 -7.08 7.91 1.13
N ARG A 11 -8.10 7.26 0.56
CA ARG A 11 -9.16 7.95 -0.17
C ARG A 11 -10.51 7.49 0.36
N ASP A 12 -11.33 8.44 0.77
CA ASP A 12 -12.71 8.19 1.13
C ASP A 12 -13.52 7.89 -0.14
N GLY A 13 -14.13 6.71 -0.17
CA GLY A 13 -15.03 6.27 -1.24
C GLY A 13 -16.44 6.04 -0.73
N LYS A 14 -17.41 6.00 -1.65
CA LYS A 14 -18.81 5.68 -1.34
C LYS A 14 -19.01 4.32 -0.63
N PHE A 15 -18.04 3.41 -0.74
CA PHE A 15 -18.08 2.06 -0.18
C PHE A 15 -17.04 1.83 0.93
N GLY A 16 -16.55 2.91 1.56
CA GLY A 16 -15.52 2.88 2.60
C GLY A 16 -14.19 3.48 2.15
N SER A 17 -13.25 3.56 3.09
CA SER A 17 -11.89 4.04 2.83
C SER A 17 -11.12 3.04 1.97
N LYS A 18 -10.46 3.57 0.94
CA LYS A 18 -9.53 2.82 0.09
C LYS A 18 -8.11 3.20 0.49
N HIS A 19 -7.26 2.21 0.69
CA HIS A 19 -5.87 2.44 1.03
C HIS A 19 -4.99 2.06 -0.15
N TYR A 20 -4.24 3.05 -0.64
CA TYR A 20 -3.25 2.86 -1.70
C TYR A 20 -1.86 2.91 -1.09
N ILE A 21 -1.04 1.90 -1.35
CA ILE A 21 0.39 1.92 -1.06
C ILE A 21 1.13 2.17 -2.38
N VAL A 22 1.97 3.20 -2.39
CA VAL A 22 2.76 3.59 -3.56
C VAL A 22 4.23 3.41 -3.22
N HIS A 23 4.95 2.63 -4.03
CA HIS A 23 6.39 2.55 -4.02
C HIS A 23 6.96 3.63 -4.96
N VAL A 24 7.66 4.61 -4.39
CA VAL A 24 8.04 5.84 -5.13
C VAL A 24 9.39 5.74 -5.86
N THR A 25 10.17 4.70 -5.58
CA THR A 25 11.44 4.41 -6.24
C THR A 25 11.30 3.27 -7.23
N ASP A 26 12.25 3.11 -8.14
CA ASP A 26 12.21 2.00 -9.10
C ASP A 26 12.45 0.64 -8.40
N PRO A 27 11.66 -0.41 -8.71
CA PRO A 27 10.52 -0.40 -9.63
C PRO A 27 9.30 0.33 -9.02
N ARG A 28 8.77 1.35 -9.70
CA ARG A 28 7.62 2.12 -9.21
C ARG A 28 6.35 1.31 -9.41
N PHE A 29 5.57 1.14 -8.35
CA PHE A 29 4.30 0.45 -8.42
C PHE A 29 3.31 1.01 -7.41
N SER A 30 2.04 0.67 -7.60
CA SER A 30 0.98 0.98 -6.63
C SER A 30 0.14 -0.23 -6.34
N MET A 31 -0.37 -0.33 -5.11
CA MET A 31 -1.23 -1.41 -4.66
C MET A 31 -2.44 -0.84 -3.90
N GLU A 32 -3.62 -1.37 -4.18
CA GLU A 32 -4.84 -1.12 -3.41
C GLU A 32 -5.02 -2.23 -2.37
N LEU A 33 -5.12 -1.85 -1.11
CA LEU A 33 -5.36 -2.72 0.03
C LEU A 33 -6.66 -2.33 0.73
N THR A 34 -7.36 -3.32 1.26
CA THR A 34 -8.45 -3.13 2.23
C THR A 34 -8.12 -3.87 3.52
N PRO A 35 -8.53 -3.37 4.69
CA PRO A 35 -8.39 -4.12 5.94
C PRO A 35 -8.97 -5.53 5.83
N ASP A 36 -8.27 -6.51 6.39
CA ASP A 36 -8.74 -7.88 6.48
C ASP A 36 -9.68 -8.03 7.69
N ARG A 37 -10.98 -8.15 7.43
CA ARG A 37 -12.01 -8.27 8.47
C ARG A 37 -12.01 -9.63 9.17
N ASP A 38 -11.35 -10.62 8.59
CA ASP A 38 -11.27 -11.97 9.14
C ASP A 38 -10.05 -12.12 10.06
N ALA A 39 -9.06 -11.22 9.95
CA ALA A 39 -7.93 -11.16 10.86
C ALA A 39 -8.34 -10.81 12.31
N PRO A 40 -7.60 -11.29 13.34
CA PRO A 40 -7.90 -11.00 14.75
C PRO A 40 -7.94 -9.51 15.09
N ASP A 41 -7.09 -8.70 14.46
CA ASP A 41 -6.98 -7.25 14.62
C ASP A 41 -7.86 -6.46 13.64
N LYS A 42 -8.66 -7.16 12.80
CA LYS A 42 -9.52 -6.59 11.74
C LYS A 42 -8.78 -5.77 10.68
N ILE A 43 -7.46 -5.84 10.64
CA ILE A 43 -6.59 -5.13 9.69
C ILE A 43 -5.72 -6.14 8.93
N GLY A 44 -5.05 -7.03 9.67
CA GLY A 44 -4.10 -8.00 9.16
C GLY A 44 -3.00 -7.35 8.32
N LYS A 45 -2.52 -8.09 7.32
CA LYS A 45 -1.62 -7.56 6.27
C LYS A 45 -2.36 -6.82 5.14
N GLY A 46 -3.67 -6.64 5.28
CA GLY A 46 -4.57 -6.14 4.25
C GLY A 46 -4.81 -7.14 3.12
N VAL A 47 -6.03 -7.13 2.59
CA VAL A 47 -6.43 -7.88 1.41
C VAL A 47 -6.08 -7.09 0.16
N ILE A 48 -5.28 -7.67 -0.72
CA ILE A 48 -4.91 -7.08 -2.01
C ILE A 48 -6.15 -7.04 -2.92
N LYS A 49 -6.53 -5.84 -3.36
CA LYS A 49 -7.60 -5.64 -4.34
C LYS A 49 -7.07 -5.38 -5.74
N ARG A 50 -5.93 -4.70 -5.84
CA ARG A 50 -5.32 -4.37 -7.13
C ARG A 50 -3.82 -4.15 -6.98
N ILE A 51 -3.04 -4.59 -7.95
CA ILE A 51 -1.62 -4.26 -8.08
C ILE A 51 -1.42 -3.68 -9.48
N CYS A 52 -0.77 -2.52 -9.56
CA CYS A 52 -0.34 -1.90 -10.82
C CYS A 52 1.18 -1.90 -10.85
N LEU A 53 1.74 -2.82 -11.63
CA LEU A 53 3.18 -3.00 -11.81
C LEU A 53 3.64 -2.34 -13.12
N PRO A 54 4.90 -1.90 -13.20
CA PRO A 54 5.47 -1.47 -14.46
C PRO A 54 5.52 -2.67 -15.41
N ASN A 55 5.08 -2.48 -16.64
CA ASN A 55 5.23 -3.49 -17.68
C ASN A 55 6.70 -3.48 -18.12
N SER A 56 7.49 -4.46 -17.67
CA SER A 56 8.85 -4.64 -18.16
C SER A 56 9.02 -6.02 -18.76
N TRP A 57 9.38 -6.06 -20.03
CA TRP A 57 9.66 -7.28 -20.78
C TRP A 57 10.79 -8.14 -20.15
N ALA A 58 11.69 -7.53 -19.38
CA ALA A 58 12.81 -8.18 -18.68
C ALA A 58 12.74 -8.05 -17.14
N GLY A 59 11.55 -7.80 -16.58
CA GLY A 59 11.41 -7.52 -15.14
C GLY A 59 11.67 -8.72 -14.25
N ASP A 60 12.47 -8.54 -13.20
CA ASP A 60 12.52 -9.49 -12.10
C ASP A 60 11.26 -9.33 -11.22
N TYR A 61 10.22 -10.08 -11.59
CA TYR A 61 8.99 -10.15 -10.81
C TYR A 61 9.22 -10.70 -9.39
N SER A 62 10.33 -11.39 -9.13
CA SER A 62 10.70 -11.88 -7.79
C SER A 62 11.09 -10.72 -6.88
N GLN A 63 11.81 -9.73 -7.39
CA GLN A 63 12.10 -8.49 -6.66
C GLN A 63 10.80 -7.74 -6.33
N THR A 64 9.90 -7.65 -7.32
CA THR A 64 8.60 -7.01 -7.14
C THR A 64 7.74 -7.73 -6.10
N ALA A 65 7.74 -9.07 -6.08
CA ALA A 65 7.04 -9.85 -5.07
C ALA A 65 7.53 -9.56 -3.64
N ARG A 66 8.87 -9.44 -3.45
CA ARG A 66 9.44 -9.05 -2.15
C ARG A 66 8.98 -7.65 -1.73
N LEU A 67 8.91 -6.72 -2.66
CA LEU A 67 8.43 -5.36 -2.40
C LEU A 67 6.93 -5.32 -2.10
N ILE A 68 6.12 -6.18 -2.71
CA ILE A 68 4.70 -6.34 -2.39
C ILE A 68 4.52 -6.83 -0.94
N THR A 69 5.30 -7.83 -0.51
CA THR A 69 5.28 -8.29 0.89
C THR A 69 5.68 -7.16 1.84
N ALA A 70 6.74 -6.41 1.52
CA ALA A 70 7.16 -5.25 2.31
C ALA A 70 6.08 -4.15 2.36
N ALA A 71 5.34 -3.93 1.27
CA ALA A 71 4.24 -2.98 1.21
C ALA A 71 3.05 -3.40 2.09
N GLN A 72 2.73 -4.69 2.17
CA GLN A 72 1.72 -5.22 3.10
C GLN A 72 2.13 -5.05 4.56
N ASP A 73 3.41 -5.33 4.89
CA ASP A 73 3.94 -5.10 6.24
C ASP A 73 3.91 -3.60 6.61
N PHE A 74 4.21 -2.72 5.66
CA PHE A 74 4.09 -1.28 5.83
C PHE A 74 2.65 -0.83 6.05
N PHE A 75 1.69 -1.40 5.32
CA PHE A 75 0.27 -1.15 5.53
C PHE A 75 -0.19 -1.53 6.95
N ALA A 76 0.14 -2.75 7.40
CA ALA A 76 -0.22 -3.22 8.74
C ALA A 76 0.32 -2.27 9.83
N ARG A 77 1.60 -1.86 9.71
CA ARG A 77 2.23 -0.92 10.66
C ARG A 77 1.55 0.45 10.69
N THR A 78 1.29 1.03 9.52
CA THR A 78 0.69 2.37 9.42
C THR A 78 -0.78 2.42 9.84
N MET A 79 -1.50 1.30 9.76
CA MET A 79 -2.87 1.18 10.26
C MET A 79 -2.91 1.01 11.78
N SER A 80 -1.92 0.36 12.38
CA SER A 80 -1.81 0.17 13.83
C SER A 80 -1.28 1.39 14.58
N GLU A 81 -0.65 2.36 13.91
CA GLU A 81 -0.21 3.62 14.53
C GLU A 81 -1.32 4.70 14.46
N PRO A 82 -2.01 5.03 15.58
CA PRO A 82 -3.10 6.02 15.58
C PRO A 82 -2.67 7.48 15.35
N GLY A 83 -1.38 7.74 15.08
CA GLY A 83 -0.80 9.10 15.01
C GLY A 83 -0.43 9.59 13.60
N LEU A 84 -0.27 8.71 12.61
CA LEU A 84 0.02 9.13 11.24
C LEU A 84 -1.29 9.38 10.48
N LYS A 85 -1.96 10.47 10.85
CA LYS A 85 -2.85 11.19 9.92
C LYS A 85 -1.95 11.77 8.82
N SER A 86 -1.53 10.88 7.91
CA SER A 86 -0.86 11.23 6.67
C SER A 86 -1.74 12.26 5.98
N HIS A 87 -1.30 13.52 6.04
CA HIS A 87 -2.02 14.62 5.43
C HIS A 87 -2.27 14.23 3.96
N PRO A 88 -3.52 14.27 3.49
CA PRO A 88 -3.78 14.05 2.08
C PRO A 88 -3.09 15.18 1.32
N ARG A 89 -1.94 14.90 0.69
CA ARG A 89 -1.47 15.76 -0.39
C ARG A 89 -2.50 15.62 -1.50
N GLN A 90 -3.47 16.53 -1.52
CA GLN A 90 -4.28 16.79 -2.70
C GLN A 90 -3.31 17.18 -3.81
N LEU A 91 -2.98 16.22 -4.68
CA LEU A 91 -2.48 16.54 -6.00
C LEU A 91 -3.68 17.11 -6.76
N GLY A 92 -3.82 18.43 -6.71
CA GLY A 92 -4.73 19.17 -7.56
C GLY A 92 -4.28 19.00 -9.01
N LEU A 93 -5.17 18.42 -9.81
CA LEU A 93 -5.22 18.60 -11.26
C LEU A 93 -6.47 19.43 -11.54
#